data_AF-A0A374VF18-F1
#
_entry.id   AF-A0A374VF18-F1
#
_cell.length_a   1.000
_cell.length_b   1.000
_cell.length_c   1.000
_cell.angle_alpha   90.00
_cell.angle_beta   90.00
_cell.angle_gamma   90.00
#
_symmetry.space_group_name_H-M   'P 1'
#
loop_
_entity.id
_entity.type
_entity.pdbx_description
1 polymer ?
#
loop_
_entity_poly.entity_id
_entity_poly.type
_entity_poly.pdbx_seq_one_letter_code
_entity_poly.pdbx_strand_id
1 'polypeptide(L)'
;MADARREPPRAQEHRGAPRPQVQEVDEMNVMWDVQERTCAICGRVFIPKAPHAKYCSEACRREHDLRRVKEARRKGAKPKRDRVDRYLAGSGAAYDELQAMRREVAMRY
;
A
#
# COMPACT_ATOMS: atom_id res chain seq x y z
N MET A 1 -20.72 5.48 54.94
CA MET A 1 -19.43 4.91 54.50
C MET A 1 -19.74 3.89 53.42
N ALA A 2 -19.68 4.30 52.15
CA ALA A 2 -20.10 3.49 51.00
C ALA A 2 -18.87 2.86 50.33
N ASP A 3 -18.67 1.56 50.48
CA ASP A 3 -17.63 0.80 49.78
C ASP A 3 -18.23 0.19 48.52
N ALA A 4 -18.35 1.01 47.47
CA ALA A 4 -18.80 0.56 46.16
C ALA A 4 -17.62 -0.03 45.39
N ARG A 5 -17.35 -1.33 45.60
CA ARG A 5 -16.43 -2.09 44.74
C ARG A 5 -17.03 -2.16 43.33
N ARG A 6 -16.56 -1.28 42.43
CA ARG A 6 -16.82 -1.35 40.99
C ARG A 6 -16.15 -2.62 40.43
N GLU A 7 -16.94 -3.65 40.13
CA GLU A 7 -16.49 -4.75 39.28
C GLU A 7 -16.14 -4.22 37.87
N PRO A 8 -15.01 -4.62 37.27
CA PRO A 8 -14.70 -4.24 35.90
C PRO A 8 -15.65 -4.95 34.91
N PRO A 9 -16.05 -4.29 33.80
CA PRO A 9 -16.90 -4.92 32.81
C PRO A 9 -16.17 -6.11 32.19
N ARG A 10 -16.80 -7.30 32.28
CA ARG A 10 -16.31 -8.53 31.66
C ARG A 10 -16.02 -8.27 30.19
N ALA A 11 -14.76 -8.48 29.79
CA ALA A 11 -14.33 -8.40 28.40
C ALA A 11 -15.27 -9.24 27.54
N GLN A 12 -16.01 -8.58 26.64
CA GLN A 12 -16.80 -9.29 25.64
C GLN A 12 -15.81 -10.04 24.75
N GLU A 13 -15.78 -11.36 24.90
CA GLU A 13 -15.08 -12.24 23.97
C GLU A 13 -15.68 -12.02 22.58
N HIS A 14 -14.89 -11.42 21.71
CA HIS A 14 -15.24 -11.31 20.30
C HIS A 14 -15.31 -12.74 19.77
N ARG A 15 -16.53 -13.25 19.54
CA ARG A 15 -16.75 -14.43 18.69
C ARG A 15 -16.30 -14.06 17.28
N GLY A 16 -15.00 -14.10 17.06
CA GLY A 16 -14.43 -14.09 15.72
C GLY A 16 -14.95 -15.33 15.02
N ALA A 17 -15.79 -15.13 14.01
CA ALA A 17 -16.19 -16.20 13.12
C ALA A 17 -14.92 -16.95 12.64
N PRO A 18 -14.93 -18.29 12.61
CA PRO A 18 -13.79 -19.03 12.10
C PRO A 18 -13.49 -18.54 10.68
N ARG A 19 -12.23 -18.18 10.43
CA ARG A 19 -11.76 -17.83 9.08
C ARG A 19 -12.23 -18.93 8.14
N PRO A 20 -12.97 -18.62 7.06
CA PRO A 20 -13.35 -19.64 6.10
C PRO A 20 -12.06 -20.29 5.61
N GLN A 21 -12.05 -21.61 5.71
CA GLN A 21 -10.94 -22.47 5.33
C GLN A 21 -10.66 -22.16 3.86
N VAL A 22 -9.44 -21.69 3.59
CA VAL A 22 -8.97 -21.41 2.24
C VAL A 22 -9.14 -22.69 1.42
N GLN A 23 -10.06 -22.65 0.46
CA GLN A 23 -10.24 -23.76 -0.47
C GLN A 23 -8.94 -23.96 -1.24
N GLU A 24 -8.58 -25.23 -1.38
CA GLU A 24 -7.40 -25.74 -2.07
C GLU A 24 -7.25 -25.02 -3.42
N VAL A 25 -6.10 -24.39 -3.62
CA VAL A 25 -5.79 -23.70 -4.87
C VAL A 25 -5.58 -24.77 -5.93
N ASP A 26 -6.58 -24.95 -6.80
CA ASP A 26 -6.53 -25.84 -7.96
C ASP A 26 -5.22 -25.61 -8.74
N GLU A 27 -4.32 -26.58 -8.65
CA GLU A 27 -2.94 -26.57 -9.13
C GLU A 27 -2.79 -26.60 -10.67
N MET A 28 -3.83 -26.33 -11.48
CA MET A 28 -3.83 -26.89 -12.84
C MET A 28 -4.46 -26.08 -13.98
N ASN A 29 -4.76 -24.78 -13.86
CA ASN A 29 -5.14 -24.03 -15.08
C ASN A 29 -4.62 -22.59 -15.10
N VAL A 30 -3.39 -22.44 -15.59
CA VAL A 30 -2.78 -21.13 -15.85
C VAL A 30 -2.39 -20.99 -17.33
N MET A 31 -3.25 -21.44 -18.23
CA MET A 31 -3.24 -20.92 -19.60
C MET A 31 -3.86 -19.53 -19.52
N TRP A 32 -3.04 -18.50 -19.27
CA TRP A 32 -3.52 -17.12 -19.30
C TRP A 32 -4.07 -16.89 -20.71
N ASP A 33 -5.39 -16.80 -20.88
CA ASP A 33 -6.00 -16.45 -22.16
C ASP A 33 -5.34 -15.16 -22.63
N VAL A 34 -4.56 -15.28 -23.71
CA VAL A 34 -3.81 -14.19 -24.31
C VAL A 34 -4.81 -13.33 -25.07
N GLN A 35 -5.64 -12.61 -24.31
CA GLN A 35 -6.59 -11.65 -24.85
C GLN A 35 -5.84 -10.39 -25.22
N GLU A 36 -6.08 -9.92 -26.44
CA GLU A 36 -5.59 -8.62 -26.90
C GLU A 36 -6.15 -7.51 -25.99
N ARG A 37 -5.28 -6.58 -25.59
CA ARG A 37 -5.64 -5.46 -24.71
C ARG A 37 -5.27 -4.14 -25.34
N THR A 38 -6.04 -3.11 -25.02
CA THR A 38 -5.73 -1.72 -25.42
C THR A 38 -4.80 -1.07 -24.40
N CYS A 39 -3.72 -0.47 -24.88
CA CYS A 39 -2.79 0.28 -24.04
C CYS A 39 -3.46 1.53 -23.44
N ALA A 40 -3.40 1.71 -22.13
CA ALA A 40 -4.01 2.85 -21.44
C ALA A 40 -3.39 4.23 -21.75
N ILE A 41 -2.27 4.26 -22.48
CA ILE A 41 -1.55 5.50 -22.82
C ILE A 41 -1.73 5.88 -24.29
N CYS A 42 -1.43 4.95 -25.20
CA CYS A 42 -1.48 5.21 -26.63
C CYS A 42 -2.71 4.62 -27.34
N GLY A 43 -3.56 3.87 -26.64
CA GLY A 43 -4.79 3.27 -27.19
C GLY A 43 -4.57 2.08 -28.13
N ARG A 44 -3.33 1.70 -28.45
CA ARG A 44 -3.04 0.60 -29.37
C ARG A 44 -3.40 -0.76 -28.77
N VAL A 45 -3.96 -1.63 -29.59
CA VAL A 45 -4.18 -3.04 -29.27
C VAL A 45 -2.82 -3.75 -29.23
N PHE A 46 -2.57 -4.53 -28.17
CA PHE A 46 -1.34 -5.30 -28.01
C PHE A 46 -1.62 -6.65 -27.32
N ILE A 47 -0.71 -7.59 -27.56
CA ILE A 47 -0.76 -8.92 -26.97
C ILE A 47 0.04 -8.91 -25.65
N PRO A 48 -0.62 -9.01 -24.48
CA PRO A 48 0.07 -8.95 -23.19
C PRO A 48 0.88 -10.23 -22.94
N LYS A 49 2.17 -10.07 -22.58
CA LYS A 49 3.03 -11.18 -22.15
C LYS A 49 2.75 -11.66 -20.72
N ALA A 50 2.01 -10.86 -19.95
CA ALA A 50 1.67 -11.14 -18.55
C ALA A 50 0.19 -10.79 -18.31
N PRO A 51 -0.53 -11.54 -17.46
CA PRO A 51 -1.97 -11.38 -17.25
C PRO A 51 -2.35 -10.01 -16.67
N HIS A 52 -1.41 -9.31 -16.05
CA HIS A 52 -1.61 -7.99 -15.45
C HIS A 52 -0.94 -6.86 -16.25
N ALA A 53 -0.45 -7.13 -17.47
CA ALA A 53 0.10 -6.08 -18.33
C ALA A 53 -1.01 -5.14 -18.85
N LYS A 54 -0.76 -3.83 -18.74
CA LYS A 54 -1.69 -2.74 -19.11
C LYS A 54 -1.17 -1.82 -20.22
N TYR A 55 0.10 -1.97 -20.58
CA TYR A 55 0.80 -1.08 -21.49
C TYR A 55 1.49 -1.89 -22.59
N CYS A 56 1.46 -1.38 -23.81
CA CYS A 56 2.06 -2.05 -24.96
C CYS A 56 3.60 -2.04 -24.96
N SER A 57 4.22 -1.12 -24.21
CA SER A 57 5.67 -0.96 -24.16
C SER A 57 6.13 -0.34 -22.84
N GLU A 58 7.41 -0.52 -22.53
CA GLU A 58 8.09 0.16 -21.42
C GLU A 58 8.03 1.68 -21.54
N ALA A 59 8.02 2.22 -22.77
CA ALA A 59 7.85 3.66 -22.99
C ALA A 59 6.49 4.16 -22.49
N CYS A 60 5.40 3.46 -22.82
CA CYS A 60 4.06 3.80 -22.33
C CYS A 60 3.96 3.63 -20.80
N ARG A 61 4.61 2.61 -20.25
CA ARG A 61 4.69 2.42 -18.80
C ARG A 61 5.36 3.61 -18.10
N ARG A 62 6.52 4.04 -18.62
CA ARG A 62 7.25 5.20 -18.09
C ARG A 62 6.45 6.50 -18.23
N GLU A 63 5.80 6.72 -19.36
CA GLU A 63 4.91 7.88 -19.57
C GLU A 63 3.81 7.93 -18.52
N HIS A 64 3.14 6.80 -18.26
CA HIS A 64 2.13 6.69 -17.21
C HIS A 64 2.70 7.05 -15.83
N ASP A 65 3.88 6.51 -15.49
CA ASP A 65 4.50 6.74 -14.19
C ASP A 65 4.94 8.20 -14.01
N LEU A 66 5.49 8.81 -15.06
CA LEU A 66 5.81 10.24 -15.08
C LEU A 66 4.56 11.11 -14.90
N ARG A 67 3.46 10.76 -15.58
CA ARG A 67 2.18 11.45 -15.41
C ARG A 67 1.68 11.32 -13.97
N ARG A 68 1.75 10.12 -13.37
CA ARG A 68 1.38 9.88 -11.97
C ARG A 68 2.21 10.70 -11.00
N VAL A 69 3.54 10.77 -11.20
CA VAL A 69 4.43 11.58 -10.35
C VAL A 69 4.13 13.07 -10.50
N LYS A 70 3.92 13.56 -11.72
CA LYS A 70 3.54 14.97 -11.97
C LYS A 70 2.21 15.31 -11.31
N GLU A 71 1.21 14.45 -11.43
CA GLU A 71 -0.10 14.63 -10.79
C GLU A 71 0.00 14.57 -9.26
N ALA A 72 0.81 13.67 -8.70
CA ALA A 72 1.06 13.59 -7.26
C ALA A 72 1.73 14.87 -6.73
N ARG A 73 2.72 15.41 -7.46
CA ARG A 73 3.37 16.69 -7.12
C ARG A 73 2.38 17.85 -7.19
N ARG A 74 1.56 17.95 -8.24
CA ARG A 74 0.51 18.98 -8.35
C ARG A 74 -0.50 18.93 -7.22
N LYS A 75 -0.90 17.72 -6.79
CA LYS A 75 -1.84 17.52 -5.68
C LYS A 75 -1.19 17.67 -4.30
N GLY A 76 0.12 17.96 -4.22
CA GLY A 76 0.84 18.04 -2.96
C GLY A 76 0.82 16.73 -2.18
N ALA A 77 0.70 15.58 -2.86
CA ALA A 77 0.64 14.29 -2.21
C ALA A 77 1.93 14.07 -1.41
N LYS A 78 1.80 13.98 -0.07
CA LYS A 78 2.96 13.72 0.80
C LYS A 78 3.61 12.40 0.38
N PRO A 79 4.96 12.31 0.41
CA PRO A 79 5.64 11.05 0.16
C PRO A 79 5.09 9.99 1.12
N LYS A 80 4.95 8.76 0.64
CA LYS A 80 4.59 7.64 1.52
C LYS A 80 5.63 7.59 2.65
N ARG A 81 5.16 7.44 3.89
CA ARG A 81 6.04 7.25 5.05
C ARG A 81 7.05 6.17 4.72
N ASP A 82 8.33 6.46 4.94
CA ASP A 82 9.39 5.48 4.71
C ASP A 82 9.12 4.22 5.55
N ARG A 83 9.65 3.07 5.09
CA ARG A 83 9.48 1.81 5.83
C ARG A 83 9.98 1.95 7.26
N VAL A 84 11.10 2.64 7.47
CA VAL A 84 11.68 2.90 8.79
C VAL A 84 10.75 3.76 9.65
N ASP A 85 10.16 4.81 9.07
CA ASP A 85 9.20 5.68 9.76
C ASP A 85 7.97 4.93 10.27
N ARG A 86 7.55 3.89 9.57
CA ARG A 86 6.44 3.04 9.99
C ARG A 86 6.80 2.21 11.22
N TYR A 87 7.98 1.62 11.25
CA TYR A 87 8.43 0.79 12.37
C TYR A 87 8.69 1.63 13.62
N LEU A 88 9.30 2.81 13.44
CA LEU A 88 9.65 3.68 14.55
C LEU A 88 8.47 4.49 15.08
N ALA A 89 7.34 4.54 14.37
CA ALA A 89 6.14 5.25 14.81
C ALA A 89 5.63 4.84 16.22
N GLY A 90 5.98 3.64 16.71
CA GLY A 90 5.64 3.17 18.06
C GLY A 90 6.72 3.42 19.12
N SER A 91 7.94 3.74 18.70
CA SER A 91 9.07 4.08 19.58
C SER A 91 9.16 5.61 19.71
N GLY A 92 8.31 6.20 20.55
CA GLY A 92 8.09 7.66 20.65
C GLY A 92 9.37 8.49 20.63
N ALA A 93 10.23 8.37 21.65
CA ALA A 93 11.44 9.19 21.78
C ALA A 93 12.41 9.05 20.60
N ALA A 94 12.66 7.81 20.13
CA ALA A 94 13.55 7.55 19.01
C ALA A 94 12.99 8.10 17.68
N TYR A 95 11.66 8.08 17.49
CA TYR A 95 11.03 8.67 16.30
C TYR A 95 11.15 10.19 16.30
N ASP A 96 10.91 10.82 17.45
CA ASP A 96 10.96 12.27 17.59
C ASP A 96 12.38 12.82 17.35
N GLU A 97 13.41 12.16 17.90
CA GLU A 97 14.82 12.50 17.67
C GLU A 97 15.20 12.39 16.19
N LEU A 98 14.83 11.30 15.52
CA LEU A 98 15.10 11.12 14.08
C LEU A 98 14.40 12.17 13.22
N GLN A 99 13.16 12.52 13.57
CA GLN A 99 12.41 13.54 12.84
C GLN A 99 12.97 14.94 13.07
N ALA A 100 13.49 15.23 14.27
CA ALA A 100 14.22 16.47 14.55
C ALA A 100 15.50 16.56 13.70
N MET A 101 16.32 15.50 13.68
CA MET A 101 17.53 15.45 12.86
C MET A 101 17.24 15.64 11.36
N ARG A 102 16.19 14.99 10.83
CA ARG A 102 15.79 15.17 9.42
C ARG A 102 15.38 16.59 9.08
N ARG A 103 14.71 17.31 10.00
CA ARG A 103 14.36 18.72 9.83
C ARG A 103 15.61 19.60 9.83
N GLU A 104 16.54 19.36 10.75
CA GLU A 104 17.80 20.11 10.81
C GLU A 104 18.62 19.96 9.53
N VAL A 105 18.78 18.74 9.02
CA VAL A 105 19.49 18.49 7.75
C VAL A 105 18.78 19.18 6.59
N ALA A 106 17.44 19.13 6.51
CA ALA A 106 16.66 19.80 5.47
C ALA A 106 16.66 21.33 5.57
N MET A 107 17.03 21.91 6.71
CA MET A 107 17.21 23.36 6.85
C MET A 107 18.64 23.81 6.51
N ARG A 108 19.61 22.88 6.53
CA ARG A 108 21.02 23.15 6.21
C ARG A 108 21.34 23.09 4.71
N TYR A 109 20.49 22.44 3.92
CA TYR A 109 20.66 22.22 2.47
C TYR A 109 19.38 22.59 1.73
#